data_AF-A0A0L7B581-F1
#
_entry.id   AF-A0A0L7B581-F1
#
_cell.length_a   1.000
_cell.length_b   1.000
_cell.length_c   1.000
_cell.angle_alpha   90.00
_cell.angle_beta   90.00
_cell.angle_gamma   90.00
#
_symmetry.space_group_name_H-M   'P 1'
#
loop_
_entity.id
_entity.type
_entity.pdbx_description
1 polymer ?
#
loop_
_entity_poly.entity_id
_entity_poly.type
_entity_poly.pdbx_seq_one_letter_code
_entity_poly.pdbx_strand_id
1 'polypeptide(L)'
;MATDSQCEAAYRRLRPYCDVLEEAGELDYGLAAGEQYYALSWLIAAILENHVTVPQEPLLDAFGLLEDEDKDEYASALDKELAQTT
;
A
#
# COMPACT_ATOMS: atom_id res chain seq x y z
N MET A 1 -16.22 -3.51 -2.69
CA MET A 1 -15.41 -2.39 -2.18
C MET A 1 -15.09 -2.66 -0.72
N ALA A 2 -13.82 -2.48 -0.33
CA ALA A 2 -13.41 -2.57 1.07
C ALA A 2 -14.04 -1.43 1.89
N THR A 3 -14.21 -1.66 3.19
CA THR A 3 -14.66 -0.60 4.11
C THR A 3 -13.48 0.25 4.57
N ASP A 4 -13.75 1.50 4.95
CA ASP A 4 -12.72 2.41 5.49
C ASP A 4 -11.93 1.77 6.64
N SER A 5 -12.61 1.03 7.53
CA SER A 5 -11.97 0.30 8.63
C SER A 5 -10.99 -0.78 8.15
N GLN A 6 -11.31 -1.47 7.04
CA GLN A 6 -10.40 -2.46 6.46
C GLN A 6 -9.19 -1.76 5.83
N CYS A 7 -9.42 -0.66 5.11
CA CYS A 7 -8.35 0.12 4.50
C CYS A 7 -7.40 0.71 5.55
N GLU A 8 -7.94 1.31 6.62
CA GLU A 8 -7.17 1.85 7.74
C GLU A 8 -6.36 0.78 8.48
N ALA A 9 -6.94 -0.40 8.68
CA ALA A 9 -6.24 -1.51 9.34
C ALA A 9 -5.06 -2.00 8.48
N ALA A 10 -5.26 -2.15 7.17
CA ALA A 10 -4.20 -2.53 6.24
C ALA A 10 -3.11 -1.45 6.15
N TYR A 11 -3.51 -0.18 6.05
CA TYR A 11 -2.61 0.97 6.04
C TYR A 11 -1.69 0.94 7.26
N ARG A 12 -2.27 0.84 8.48
CA ARG A 12 -1.49 0.82 9.73
C ARG A 12 -0.54 -0.37 9.82
N ARG A 13 -0.86 -1.49 9.19
CA ARG A 13 -0.01 -2.68 9.15
C ARG A 13 1.21 -2.49 8.24
N LEU A 14 1.04 -1.75 7.14
CA LEU A 14 2.09 -1.50 6.14
C LEU A 14 2.94 -0.26 6.44
N ARG A 15 2.35 0.78 7.05
CA ARG A 15 2.97 2.08 7.27
C ARG A 15 4.35 2.04 7.94
N PRO A 16 4.62 1.19 8.96
CA PRO A 16 5.94 1.14 9.61
C PRO A 16 7.09 0.71 8.69
N TYR A 17 6.81 -0.04 7.63
CA TYR A 17 7.87 -0.43 6.68
C TYR A 17 8.33 0.74 5.81
N CYS A 18 7.50 1.78 5.68
CA CYS A 18 7.78 2.94 4.85
C CYS A 18 8.59 4.03 5.57
N ASP A 19 8.97 3.85 6.83
CA ASP A 19 9.78 4.82 7.58
C ASP A 19 11.19 5.03 7.00
N VAL A 20 11.60 4.16 6.07
CA VAL A 20 12.84 4.30 5.29
C VAL A 20 12.75 5.36 4.19
N LEU A 21 11.53 5.80 3.83
CA LEU A 21 11.30 6.81 2.81
C LEU A 21 11.52 8.22 3.37
N GLU A 22 12.15 9.10 2.60
CA GLU A 22 12.40 10.50 3.01
C GLU A 22 11.09 11.26 3.28
N GLU A 23 10.05 10.98 2.49
CA GLU A 23 8.72 11.62 2.56
C GLU A 23 7.67 10.74 3.26
N ALA A 24 8.09 9.81 4.13
CA ALA A 24 7.18 8.88 4.81
C ALA A 24 6.04 9.59 5.56
N GLY A 25 6.32 10.75 6.16
CA GLY A 25 5.32 11.54 6.89
C GLY A 25 4.19 12.09 6.01
N GLU A 26 4.38 12.20 4.69
CA GLU A 26 3.34 12.67 3.78
C GLU A 26 2.29 11.60 3.49
N LEU A 27 2.65 10.32 3.66
CA LEU A 27 1.73 9.20 3.47
C LEU A 27 0.55 9.24 4.43
N ASP A 28 0.71 9.90 5.58
CA ASP A 28 -0.32 9.96 6.63
C ASP A 28 -1.42 11.01 6.33
N TYR A 29 -1.23 11.87 5.31
CA TYR A 29 -2.19 12.94 4.98
C TYR A 29 -3.56 12.42 4.56
N GLY A 30 -3.60 11.40 3.70
CA GLY A 30 -4.87 10.80 3.27
C GLY A 30 -5.63 10.22 4.45
N LEU A 31 -4.92 9.56 5.39
CA LEU A 31 -5.56 8.99 6.58
C LEU A 31 -6.08 10.10 7.52
N ALA A 32 -5.31 11.18 7.69
CA ALA A 32 -5.71 12.34 8.48
C ALA A 32 -6.92 13.10 7.87
N ALA A 33 -7.09 13.05 6.55
CA ALA A 33 -8.21 13.64 5.83
C ALA A 33 -9.49 12.78 5.87
N GLY A 34 -9.44 11.55 6.41
CA GLY A 34 -10.55 10.61 6.37
C GLY A 34 -10.73 9.96 4.99
N GLU A 35 -9.63 9.85 4.22
CA GLU A 35 -9.57 9.23 2.90
C GLU A 35 -8.81 7.91 3.00
N GLN A 36 -9.33 6.95 3.78
CA GLN A 36 -8.66 5.69 4.11
C GLN A 36 -8.27 4.88 2.86
N TYR A 37 -9.16 4.88 1.85
CA TYR A 37 -8.90 4.21 0.58
C TYR A 37 -7.69 4.80 -0.14
N TYR A 38 -7.70 6.12 -0.37
CA TYR A 38 -6.61 6.80 -1.07
C TYR A 38 -5.30 6.74 -0.30
N ALA A 39 -5.36 6.84 1.04
CA ALA A 39 -4.19 6.63 1.88
C ALA A 39 -3.57 5.24 1.68
N LEU A 40 -4.40 4.19 1.61
CA LEU A 40 -3.93 2.83 1.35
C LEU A 40 -3.37 2.67 -0.06
N SER A 41 -4.08 3.16 -1.08
CA SER A 41 -3.65 3.10 -2.48
C SER A 41 -2.28 3.77 -2.66
N TRP A 42 -2.11 5.00 -2.15
CA TRP A 42 -0.83 5.72 -2.20
C TRP A 42 0.29 5.04 -1.41
N LEU A 43 -0.02 4.46 -0.25
CA LEU A 43 0.97 3.71 0.52
C LEU A 43 1.48 2.49 -0.27
N ILE A 44 0.58 1.77 -0.93
CA ILE A 44 0.95 0.62 -1.79
C ILE A 44 1.78 1.09 -2.98
N ALA A 45 1.37 2.18 -3.65
CA ALA A 45 2.15 2.76 -4.74
C ALA A 45 3.56 3.14 -4.29
N ALA A 46 3.71 3.83 -3.15
CA ALA A 46 5.00 4.21 -2.60
C ALA A 46 5.88 3.00 -2.28
N ILE A 47 5.32 1.91 -1.74
CA ILE A 47 6.04 0.65 -1.50
C ILE A 47 6.56 0.07 -2.81
N LEU A 48 5.70 -0.02 -3.83
CA LEU A 48 6.02 -0.65 -5.12
C LEU A 48 7.02 0.19 -5.94
N GLU A 49 6.89 1.52 -5.93
CA GLU A 49 7.77 2.43 -6.68
C GLU A 49 9.17 2.54 -6.07
N ASN A 50 9.27 2.43 -4.74
CA ASN A 50 10.54 2.56 -4.02
C ASN A 50 11.13 1.22 -3.60
N HIS A 51 10.54 0.10 -4.01
CA HIS A 51 10.98 -1.26 -3.67
C HIS A 51 11.16 -1.46 -2.16
N VAL A 52 10.22 -0.92 -1.36
CA VAL A 52 10.30 -0.99 0.10
C VAL A 52 10.16 -2.44 0.53
N THR A 53 11.09 -2.90 1.38
CA THR A 53 11.06 -4.27 1.87
C THR A 53 9.90 -4.49 2.85
N VAL A 54 8.86 -5.17 2.38
CA VAL A 54 7.64 -5.50 3.12
C VAL A 54 7.39 -7.01 3.04
N PRO A 55 6.87 -7.66 4.10
CA PRO A 55 6.45 -9.06 4.00
C PRO A 55 5.30 -9.22 2.97
N GLN A 56 5.39 -10.27 2.15
CA GLN A 56 4.47 -10.50 1.03
C GLN A 56 3.00 -10.62 1.46
N GLU A 57 2.71 -11.37 2.53
CA GLU A 57 1.33 -11.58 2.99
C GLU A 57 0.59 -10.26 3.32
N PRO A 58 1.12 -9.37 4.19
CA PRO A 58 0.54 -8.04 4.41
C PRO A 58 0.35 -7.21 3.14
N LEU A 59 1.30 -7.27 2.20
CA LEU A 59 1.22 -6.51 0.96
C LEU A 59 0.08 -7.04 0.07
N LEU A 60 -0.03 -8.36 -0.08
CA LEU A 60 -1.10 -9.01 -0.86
C LEU A 60 -2.48 -8.80 -0.21
N ASP A 61 -2.57 -8.91 1.12
CA ASP A 61 -3.79 -8.64 1.88
C ASP A 61 -4.29 -7.21 1.60
N ALA A 62 -3.40 -6.23 1.67
CA ALA A 62 -3.70 -4.82 1.43
C ALA A 62 -4.06 -4.54 -0.04
N PHE A 63 -3.31 -5.11 -0.98
CA PHE A 63 -3.59 -5.02 -2.41
C PHE A 63 -4.97 -5.59 -2.76
N GLY A 64 -5.38 -6.67 -2.10
CA GLY A 64 -6.71 -7.27 -2.25
C GLY A 64 -7.87 -6.31 -1.92
N LEU A 65 -7.62 -5.26 -1.12
CA LEU A 65 -8.64 -4.27 -0.72
C LEU A 65 -8.84 -3.15 -1.75
N LEU A 66 -7.89 -2.98 -2.68
CA LEU A 66 -7.99 -1.96 -3.73
C LEU A 66 -9.14 -2.24 -4.69
N GLU A 67 -9.64 -1.20 -5.35
CA GLU A 67 -10.58 -1.34 -6.46
C GLU A 67 -9.91 -1.99 -7.66
N ASP A 68 -10.72 -2.56 -8.56
CA ASP A 68 -10.20 -3.32 -9.70
C ASP A 68 -9.37 -2.42 -10.64
N GLU A 69 -9.71 -1.13 -10.74
CA GLU A 69 -8.95 -0.14 -11.53
C GLU A 69 -7.52 0.05 -10.97
N ASP A 70 -7.38 0.34 -9.68
CA ASP A 70 -6.06 0.48 -9.03
C ASP A 70 -5.26 -0.84 -9.05
N LYS A 71 -5.95 -1.98 -8.92
CA LYS A 71 -5.30 -3.30 -9.03
C LYS A 71 -4.72 -3.51 -10.41
N ASP A 72 -5.45 -3.18 -11.46
CA ASP A 72 -4.97 -3.31 -12.84
C ASP A 72 -3.78 -2.38 -13.10
N GLU A 73 -3.78 -1.18 -12.52
CA GLU A 73 -2.66 -0.23 -12.58
C GLU A 73 -1.40 -0.79 -11.91
N TYR A 74 -1.53 -1.32 -10.69
CA TYR A 74 -0.39 -1.74 -9.88
C TYR A 74 0.04 -3.19 -10.08
N ALA A 75 -0.75 -4.03 -10.75
CA ALA A 75 -0.46 -5.45 -10.95
C ALA A 75 0.94 -5.69 -11.54
N SER A 76 1.32 -4.91 -12.54
CA SER A 76 2.64 -5.03 -13.18
C SER A 76 3.81 -4.69 -12.25
N ALA A 77 3.60 -3.79 -11.29
CA ALA A 77 4.62 -3.44 -10.30
C ALA A 77 4.68 -4.50 -9.19
N LEU A 78 3.52 -4.98 -8.74
CA LEU A 78 3.42 -6.08 -7.77
C LEU A 78 4.10 -7.36 -8.27
N ASP A 79 3.84 -7.78 -9.51
CA ASP A 79 4.47 -8.97 -10.11
C ASP A 79 6.00 -8.87 -10.11
N LYS A 80 6.55 -7.68 -10.37
CA LYS A 80 8.01 -7.45 -10.33
C LYS A 80 8.57 -7.55 -8.92
N GLU A 81 7.84 -7.07 -7.92
CA GLU A 81 8.28 -7.19 -6.52
C GLU A 81 8.27 -8.65 -6.04
N LEU A 82 7.22 -9.39 -6.37
CA LEU A 82 7.11 -10.81 -6.02
C LEU A 82 8.18 -11.66 -6.70
N ALA A 83 8.52 -11.34 -7.95
CA ALA A 83 9.58 -12.03 -8.69
C ALA A 83 10.99 -11.79 -8.14
N GLN A 84 11.23 -10.65 -7.48
CA GLN A 84 12.54 -10.32 -6.89
C GLN A 84 12.78 -10.98 -5.54
N THR A 85 11.73 -11.44 -4.86
CA THR A 85 11.84 -12.12 -3.55
C THR A 85 12.00 -13.64 -3.65
N THR A 86 12.07 -14.21 -4.86
CA THR A 86 12.26 -15.65 -5.14
C THR A 86 13.69 -15.96 -5.59
#